data_AF-A0A2W1HHW3-F1
#
_entry.id   AF-A0A2W1HHW3-F1
#
_cell.length_a   1.000
_cell.length_b   1.000
_cell.length_c   1.000
_cell.angle_alpha   90.00
_cell.angle_beta   90.00
_cell.angle_gamma   90.00
#
_symmetry.space_group_name_H-M   'P 1'
#
loop_
_entity.id
_entity.type
_entity.pdbx_description
1 polymer ?
#
loop_
_entity_poly.entity_id
_entity_poly.type
_entity_poly.pdbx_seq_one_letter_code
_entity_poly.pdbx_strand_id
1 'polypeptide(L)'
;MQLLIAFVLGSFTIAVIWKSIFSKFTQLRLRQKTVSNKRHGKIEAIKALTEHHEVAELLSDLIQKDGAGSWPPNTNHVHATWPSPLRAYKEIYLELAPLLPQEEPPLDDKVNVKLISEFRERFRELLRERVNLVEVKKLLEAADAGRWVDFPRDVYNAFYCCVASSRHAYRWATIPVVKVAQLEKEIKLPIELVEPWQSLQRHFGCPSDAGNVTCNQLLNFDKAGTHIHKINTGMAPQVLSGEVAFSQIFYDMERLSLPVYHDMVYAIIAMNQGDTAACAGHVASITSQMQGVIGPYMINMHDKIIAQSIWMSKIQGFFAWNAGKQNTETDEWEKYDGLSGNQMLLFQAMDAFLGIEQYLSDRELELSVPRRQRELCHALRRHSFRGSLYKMEDDGYVAEILRSFDMILKQLRLFRAAHRTRSKVYLSQPAPERLPMTAGMSLLKPSIDESIEFLDVFMVRRLGETI
;
A
#
# COMPACT_ATOMS: atom_id res chain seq x y z
N MET A 1 -14.75 -21.32 56.38
CA MET A 1 -13.63 -22.01 55.71
C MET A 1 -13.76 -22.03 54.19
N GLN A 2 -14.92 -22.37 53.62
CA GLN A 2 -15.13 -22.39 52.16
C GLN A 2 -15.01 -21.03 51.44
N LEU A 3 -15.40 -19.92 52.09
CA LEU A 3 -15.24 -18.56 51.54
C LEU A 3 -13.79 -18.08 51.45
N LEU A 4 -12.89 -18.58 52.32
CA LEU A 4 -11.47 -18.21 52.31
C LEU A 4 -10.73 -18.90 51.15
N ILE A 5 -11.11 -20.15 50.84
CA ILE A 5 -10.54 -20.95 49.76
C ILE A 5 -10.92 -20.36 48.39
N ALA A 6 -12.17 -19.90 48.23
CA ALA A 6 -12.62 -19.24 46.99
C ALA A 6 -11.89 -17.91 46.72
N PHE A 7 -11.61 -17.12 47.76
CA PHE A 7 -10.89 -15.86 47.64
C PHE A 7 -9.41 -16.05 47.28
N VAL A 8 -8.74 -17.03 47.90
CA VAL A 8 -7.33 -17.38 47.60
C VAL A 8 -7.19 -17.97 46.19
N LEU A 9 -8.10 -18.85 45.74
CA LEU A 9 -8.10 -19.37 44.37
C LEU A 9 -8.39 -18.27 43.33
N GLY A 10 -9.36 -17.39 43.60
CA GLY A 10 -9.69 -16.27 42.69
C GLY A 10 -8.52 -15.31 42.49
N SER A 11 -7.80 -14.97 43.57
CA SER A 11 -6.64 -14.07 43.51
C SER A 11 -5.41 -14.73 42.87
N PHE A 12 -5.20 -16.03 43.05
CA PHE A 12 -4.15 -16.78 42.33
C PHE A 12 -4.41 -16.83 40.82
N THR A 13 -5.67 -17.01 40.42
CA THR A 13 -6.06 -17.08 39.00
C THR A 13 -5.88 -15.72 38.31
N ILE A 14 -6.26 -14.62 38.99
CA ILE A 14 -6.03 -13.26 38.48
C ILE A 14 -4.53 -12.95 38.35
N ALA A 15 -3.70 -13.34 39.32
CA ALA A 15 -2.26 -13.13 39.28
C ALA A 15 -1.58 -13.92 38.15
N VAL A 16 -2.01 -15.16 37.88
CA VAL A 16 -1.49 -15.99 36.79
C VAL A 16 -1.89 -15.43 35.42
N ILE A 17 -3.13 -14.96 35.28
CA ILE A 17 -3.61 -14.29 34.06
C ILE A 17 -2.84 -12.98 33.82
N TRP A 18 -2.64 -12.16 34.86
CA TRP A 18 -1.85 -10.93 34.77
C TRP A 18 -0.39 -11.19 34.41
N LYS A 19 0.24 -12.20 35.00
CA LYS A 19 1.63 -12.58 34.69
C LYS A 19 1.78 -13.10 33.26
N SER A 20 0.79 -13.84 32.75
CA SER A 20 0.73 -14.31 31.36
C SER A 20 0.54 -13.17 30.36
N ILE A 21 -0.36 -12.23 30.64
CA ILE A 21 -0.58 -11.03 29.82
C ILE A 21 0.66 -10.14 29.82
N PHE A 22 1.26 -9.89 30.99
CA PHE A 22 2.46 -9.06 31.13
C PHE A 22 3.69 -9.70 30.47
N SER A 23 3.83 -11.03 30.55
CA SER A 23 4.87 -11.80 29.87
C SER A 23 4.72 -11.77 28.34
N LYS A 24 3.50 -11.91 27.82
CA LYS A 24 3.23 -11.78 26.38
C LYS A 24 3.51 -10.36 25.90
N PHE A 25 3.15 -9.36 26.68
CA PHE A 25 3.37 -7.96 26.36
C PHE A 25 4.86 -7.56 26.37
N THR A 26 5.63 -8.06 27.34
CA THR A 26 7.09 -7.87 27.38
C THR A 26 7.79 -8.61 26.24
N GLN A 27 7.39 -9.83 25.90
CA GLN A 27 7.92 -10.55 24.73
C GLN A 27 7.59 -9.84 23.41
N LEU A 28 6.38 -9.31 23.25
CA LEU A 28 5.98 -8.54 22.07
C LEU A 28 6.81 -7.27 21.92
N ARG A 29 7.01 -6.52 23.02
CA ARG A 29 7.85 -5.31 23.06
C ARG A 29 9.32 -5.61 22.77
N LEU A 30 9.88 -6.67 23.34
CA LEU A 30 11.26 -7.09 23.07
C LEU A 30 11.44 -7.48 21.60
N ARG A 31 10.48 -8.21 21.02
CA ARG A 31 10.49 -8.58 19.60
C ARG A 31 10.39 -7.35 18.69
N GLN A 32 9.53 -6.39 19.01
CA GLN A 32 9.42 -5.12 18.28
C GLN A 32 10.72 -4.31 18.36
N LYS A 33 11.34 -4.21 19.55
CA LYS A 33 12.61 -3.50 19.75
C LYS A 33 13.75 -4.13 18.94
N THR A 34 13.87 -5.45 18.94
CA THR A 34 14.88 -6.16 18.15
C THR A 34 14.68 -5.97 16.64
N VAL A 35 13.44 -6.03 16.16
CA VAL A 35 13.12 -5.78 14.74
C VAL A 35 13.44 -4.33 14.36
N SER A 36 13.12 -3.36 15.21
CA SER A 36 13.44 -1.94 15.01
C SER A 36 14.95 -1.70 14.92
N ASN A 37 15.73 -2.31 15.83
CA ASN A 37 17.20 -2.15 15.83
C ASN A 37 17.83 -2.75 14.57
N LYS A 38 17.38 -3.93 14.12
CA LYS A 38 17.84 -4.54 12.87
C LYS A 38 17.50 -3.66 11.65
N ARG A 39 16.31 -3.04 11.63
CA ARG A 39 15.90 -2.13 10.57
C ARG A 39 16.79 -0.90 10.50
N HIS A 40 17.05 -0.27 11.65
CA HIS A 40 17.90 0.92 11.71
C HIS A 40 19.32 0.61 11.20
N GLY A 41 19.91 -0.52 11.63
CA GLY A 41 21.21 -0.95 11.13
C GLY A 41 21.26 -1.15 9.61
N LYS A 42 20.22 -1.74 9.01
CA LYS A 42 20.10 -1.91 7.54
C LYS A 42 20.01 -0.54 6.82
N ILE A 43 19.29 0.43 7.39
CA ILE A 43 19.18 1.78 6.81
C ILE A 43 20.52 2.51 6.83
N GLU A 44 21.23 2.47 7.97
CA GLU A 44 22.55 3.11 8.08
C GLU A 44 23.58 2.42 7.16
N ALA A 45 23.49 1.10 7.00
CA ALA A 45 24.33 0.36 6.04
C ALA A 45 24.09 0.81 4.59
N ILE A 46 22.83 1.02 4.17
CA ILE A 46 22.49 1.57 2.85
C ILE A 46 23.05 2.99 2.70
N LYS A 47 22.88 3.84 3.71
CA LYS A 47 23.41 5.22 3.70
C LYS A 47 24.92 5.26 3.51
N ALA A 48 25.66 4.36 4.16
CA ALA A 48 27.11 4.30 4.04
C ALA A 48 27.59 3.97 2.61
N LEU A 49 26.70 3.46 1.75
CA LEU A 49 27.03 3.08 0.37
C LEU A 49 26.61 4.11 -0.68
N THR A 50 25.96 5.22 -0.30
CA THR A 50 25.37 6.16 -1.27
C THR A 50 26.41 6.85 -2.15
N GLU A 51 27.62 7.09 -1.64
CA GLU A 51 28.72 7.68 -2.41
C GLU A 51 29.45 6.67 -3.31
N HIS A 52 29.10 5.38 -3.18
CA HIS A 52 29.83 4.28 -3.82
C HIS A 52 29.00 3.52 -4.85
N HIS A 53 27.67 3.62 -4.83
CA HIS A 53 26.81 2.92 -5.78
C HIS A 53 25.45 3.58 -5.99
N GLU A 54 25.07 3.78 -7.26
CA GLU A 54 23.82 4.46 -7.63
C GLU A 54 22.56 3.77 -7.08
N VAL A 55 22.51 2.43 -7.04
CA VAL A 55 21.34 1.71 -6.50
C VAL A 55 21.18 1.97 -5.00
N ALA A 56 22.31 2.10 -4.26
CA ALA A 56 22.28 2.44 -2.84
C ALA A 56 21.83 3.89 -2.63
N GLU A 57 22.32 4.81 -3.46
CA GLU A 57 21.86 6.21 -3.49
C GLU A 57 20.35 6.32 -3.69
N LEU A 58 19.80 5.65 -4.71
CA LEU A 58 18.37 5.70 -5.02
C LEU A 58 17.51 5.05 -3.93
N LEU A 59 17.94 3.93 -3.35
CA LEU A 59 17.24 3.32 -2.21
C LEU A 59 17.28 4.23 -0.98
N SER A 60 18.43 4.85 -0.70
CA SER A 60 18.56 5.82 0.39
C SER A 60 17.65 7.03 0.15
N ASP A 61 17.62 7.57 -1.07
CA ASP A 61 16.79 8.73 -1.43
C ASP A 61 15.30 8.43 -1.22
N LEU A 62 14.83 7.26 -1.67
CA LEU A 62 13.48 6.77 -1.42
C LEU A 62 13.18 6.71 0.10
N ILE A 63 14.06 6.09 0.89
CA ILE A 63 13.86 5.92 2.34
C ILE A 63 13.85 7.27 3.06
N GLN A 64 14.75 8.19 2.70
CA GLN A 64 14.85 9.48 3.40
C GLN A 64 13.73 10.45 2.98
N LYS A 65 13.44 10.56 1.68
CA LYS A 65 12.52 11.57 1.16
C LYS A 65 11.07 11.12 1.22
N ASP A 66 10.74 9.99 0.60
CA ASP A 66 9.37 9.45 0.58
C ASP A 66 9.08 8.65 1.87
N GLY A 67 10.10 7.95 2.38
CA GLY A 67 10.00 7.12 3.57
C GLY A 67 10.04 7.88 4.90
N ALA A 68 10.37 9.18 4.88
CA ALA A 68 10.63 9.98 6.08
C ALA A 68 11.59 9.26 7.07
N GLY A 69 12.67 8.70 6.53
CA GLY A 69 13.74 8.03 7.26
C GLY A 69 13.51 6.54 7.56
N SER A 70 12.45 5.92 7.03
CA SER A 70 12.15 4.49 7.20
C SER A 70 11.47 3.89 5.96
N TRP A 71 11.53 2.56 5.85
CA TRP A 71 10.63 1.82 4.96
C TRP A 71 9.90 0.69 5.72
N PRO A 72 8.59 0.50 5.51
CA PRO A 72 7.65 1.37 4.80
C PRO A 72 7.66 2.78 5.40
N PRO A 73 7.12 3.77 4.67
CA PRO A 73 7.26 5.15 5.08
C PRO A 73 6.75 5.41 6.49
N ASN A 74 7.49 6.23 7.23
CA ASN A 74 7.00 6.77 8.48
C ASN A 74 5.84 7.73 8.19
N THR A 75 4.78 7.59 8.98
CA THR A 75 3.69 8.57 9.02
C THR A 75 3.42 8.97 10.45
N ASN A 76 3.14 10.25 10.63
CA ASN A 76 2.74 10.79 11.93
C ASN A 76 1.29 11.25 11.84
N HIS A 77 0.38 10.37 12.27
CA HIS A 77 -1.05 10.66 12.34
C HIS A 77 -1.49 11.32 13.65
N VAL A 78 -0.56 11.69 14.54
CA VAL A 78 -0.89 12.31 15.83
C VAL A 78 -1.39 13.73 15.60
N HIS A 79 -2.70 13.93 15.74
CA HIS A 79 -3.40 15.17 15.39
C HIS A 79 -2.76 16.44 15.94
N ALA A 80 -2.39 16.45 17.22
CA ALA A 80 -1.80 17.61 17.88
C ALA A 80 -0.43 18.03 17.30
N THR A 81 0.26 17.13 16.61
CA THR A 81 1.57 17.42 15.99
C THR A 81 1.46 17.98 14.58
N TRP A 82 0.26 17.96 13.97
CA TRP A 82 0.07 18.54 12.65
C TRP A 82 0.08 20.07 12.73
N PRO A 83 0.66 20.76 11.72
CA PRO A 83 0.43 22.18 11.54
C PRO A 83 -1.07 22.51 11.56
N SER A 84 -1.43 23.58 12.28
CA SER A 84 -2.85 23.93 12.50
C SER A 84 -3.70 24.00 11.23
N PRO A 85 -3.21 24.55 10.10
CA PRO A 85 -4.00 24.62 8.86
C PRO A 85 -4.41 23.25 8.27
N LEU A 86 -3.69 22.17 8.61
CA LEU A 86 -3.92 20.84 8.03
C LEU A 86 -4.91 20.00 8.86
N ARG A 87 -5.11 20.35 10.13
CA ARG A 87 -5.90 19.58 11.11
C ARG A 87 -7.34 19.35 10.65
N ALA A 88 -7.95 20.39 10.09
CA ALA A 88 -9.33 20.37 9.62
C ALA A 88 -9.60 19.22 8.62
N TYR A 89 -8.66 18.87 7.75
CA TYR A 89 -8.84 17.77 6.80
C TYR A 89 -9.11 16.43 7.50
N LYS A 90 -8.32 16.13 8.53
CA LYS A 90 -8.47 14.89 9.29
C LYS A 90 -9.74 14.90 10.13
N GLU A 91 -10.05 16.03 10.76
CA GLU A 91 -11.29 16.20 11.54
C GLU A 91 -12.54 16.00 10.67
N ILE A 92 -12.59 16.63 9.49
CA ILE A 92 -13.69 16.49 8.53
C ILE A 92 -13.82 15.04 8.07
N TYR A 93 -12.71 14.38 7.71
CA TYR A 93 -12.76 12.97 7.32
C TYR A 93 -13.35 12.11 8.44
N LEU A 94 -12.89 12.28 9.68
CA LEU A 94 -13.37 11.49 10.82
C LEU A 94 -14.82 11.82 11.21
N GLU A 95 -15.28 13.05 11.00
CA GLU A 95 -16.69 13.43 11.18
C GLU A 95 -17.61 12.74 10.17
N LEU A 96 -17.15 12.62 8.92
CA LEU A 96 -17.98 12.08 7.82
C LEU A 96 -17.81 10.58 7.58
N ALA A 97 -16.68 9.99 7.98
CA ALA A 97 -16.41 8.56 7.75
C ALA A 97 -17.51 7.63 8.28
N PRO A 98 -18.17 7.88 9.44
CA PRO A 98 -19.30 7.06 9.89
C PRO A 98 -20.54 7.11 8.99
N LEU A 99 -20.64 8.07 8.08
CA LEU A 99 -21.76 8.22 7.15
C LEU A 99 -21.54 7.45 5.83
N LEU A 100 -20.31 7.00 5.56
CA LEU A 100 -20.02 6.23 4.36
C LEU A 100 -20.72 4.85 4.36
N PRO A 101 -20.63 4.03 5.42
CA PRO A 101 -21.10 2.66 5.37
C PRO A 101 -22.61 2.57 5.44
N GLN A 102 -23.18 1.80 4.52
CA GLN A 102 -24.55 1.35 4.56
C GLN A 102 -24.53 -0.12 4.98
N GLU A 103 -25.24 -0.48 6.03
CA GLU A 103 -25.36 -1.89 6.44
C GLU A 103 -26.00 -2.69 5.31
N GLU A 104 -27.19 -2.25 4.89
CA GLU A 104 -27.94 -2.74 3.74
C GLU A 104 -27.84 -1.74 2.58
N PRO A 105 -27.15 -2.06 1.48
CA PRO A 105 -27.00 -1.13 0.38
C PRO A 105 -28.31 -0.93 -0.38
N PRO A 106 -28.75 0.32 -0.62
CA PRO A 106 -29.88 0.58 -1.48
C PRO A 106 -29.58 0.13 -2.92
N LEU A 107 -30.51 -0.61 -3.53
CA LEU A 107 -30.42 -0.99 -4.94
C LEU A 107 -31.15 -0.01 -5.87
N ASP A 108 -31.86 0.98 -5.29
CA ASP A 108 -32.53 2.04 -6.04
C ASP A 108 -31.55 3.17 -6.38
N ASP A 109 -31.30 3.35 -7.67
CA ASP A 109 -30.44 4.40 -8.22
C ASP A 109 -30.84 5.81 -7.74
N LYS A 110 -32.13 6.10 -7.53
CA LYS A 110 -32.58 7.42 -7.03
C LYS A 110 -32.19 7.65 -5.57
N VAL A 111 -32.31 6.62 -4.74
CA VAL A 111 -31.87 6.68 -3.34
C VAL A 111 -30.36 6.91 -3.27
N ASN A 112 -29.61 6.15 -4.08
CA ASN A 112 -28.16 6.28 -4.17
C ASN A 112 -27.71 7.66 -4.65
N VAL A 113 -28.35 8.24 -5.68
CA VAL A 113 -28.04 9.61 -6.13
C VAL A 113 -28.27 10.63 -5.01
N LYS A 114 -29.35 10.48 -4.24
CA LYS A 114 -29.64 11.36 -3.11
C LYS A 114 -28.56 11.26 -2.02
N LEU A 115 -28.22 10.04 -1.59
CA LEU A 115 -27.17 9.79 -0.58
C LEU A 115 -25.82 10.40 -0.99
N ILE A 116 -25.41 10.15 -2.23
CA ILE A 116 -24.16 10.69 -2.78
C ILE A 116 -24.16 12.22 -2.75
N SER A 117 -25.27 12.83 -3.16
CA SER A 117 -25.41 14.28 -3.22
C SER A 117 -25.34 14.91 -1.82
N GLU A 118 -26.11 14.37 -0.87
CA GLU A 118 -26.13 14.86 0.52
C GLU A 118 -24.75 14.75 1.20
N PHE A 119 -24.07 13.61 1.03
CA PHE A 119 -22.72 13.43 1.58
C PHE A 119 -21.72 14.42 0.97
N ARG A 120 -21.73 14.58 -0.36
CA ARG A 120 -20.81 15.51 -1.05
C ARG A 120 -21.08 16.97 -0.74
N GLU A 121 -22.34 17.35 -0.61
CA GLU A 121 -22.73 18.70 -0.17
C GLU A 121 -22.19 18.98 1.22
N ARG A 122 -22.45 18.09 2.19
CA ARG A 122 -21.91 18.21 3.55
C ARG A 122 -20.39 18.27 3.57
N PHE A 123 -19.71 17.42 2.81
CA PHE A 123 -18.25 17.43 2.71
C PHE A 123 -17.75 18.78 2.20
N ARG A 124 -18.36 19.30 1.12
CA ARG A 124 -17.98 20.58 0.52
C ARG A 124 -18.21 21.75 1.45
N GLU A 125 -19.31 21.78 2.19
CA GLU A 125 -19.60 22.80 3.21
C GLU A 125 -18.51 22.81 4.28
N LEU A 126 -18.22 21.64 4.87
CA LEU A 126 -17.21 21.52 5.92
C LEU A 126 -15.80 21.93 5.45
N LEU A 127 -15.42 21.57 4.23
CA LEU A 127 -14.15 21.99 3.65
C LEU A 127 -14.09 23.51 3.51
N ARG A 128 -15.12 24.13 2.92
CA ARG A 128 -15.18 25.59 2.73
C ARG A 128 -15.16 26.36 4.05
N GLU A 129 -15.84 25.85 5.07
CA GLU A 129 -15.96 26.51 6.36
C GLU A 129 -14.69 26.41 7.21
N ARG A 130 -14.01 25.25 7.18
CA ARG A 130 -12.95 24.94 8.16
C ARG A 130 -11.54 24.97 7.57
N VAL A 131 -11.37 24.82 6.26
CA VAL A 131 -10.05 24.78 5.63
C VAL A 131 -9.60 26.18 5.23
N ASN A 132 -8.53 26.67 5.86
CA ASN A 132 -7.83 27.85 5.39
C ASN A 132 -6.87 27.47 4.26
N LEU A 133 -7.38 27.46 3.02
CA LEU A 133 -6.61 27.03 1.85
C LEU A 133 -5.36 27.87 1.59
N VAL A 134 -5.38 29.16 1.94
CA VAL A 134 -4.22 30.05 1.77
C VAL A 134 -3.05 29.58 2.65
N GLU A 135 -3.31 29.26 3.91
CA GLU A 135 -2.28 28.77 4.83
C GLU A 135 -1.82 27.35 4.48
N VAL A 136 -2.72 26.50 3.96
CA VAL A 136 -2.35 25.17 3.43
C VAL A 136 -1.36 25.31 2.27
N LYS A 137 -1.63 26.22 1.32
CA LYS A 137 -0.73 26.47 0.17
C LYS A 137 0.64 26.95 0.62
N LYS A 138 0.72 27.87 1.59
CA LYS A 138 1.99 28.32 2.17
C LYS A 138 2.81 27.18 2.77
N LEU A 139 2.17 26.24 3.46
CA LEU A 139 2.85 25.06 4.01
C LEU A 139 3.38 24.13 2.90
N LEU A 140 2.58 23.90 1.85
CA LEU A 140 3.00 23.09 0.70
C LEU A 140 4.15 23.74 -0.07
N GLU A 141 4.10 25.05 -0.30
CA GLU A 141 5.20 25.82 -0.89
C GLU A 141 6.46 25.77 -0.01
N ALA A 142 6.31 25.76 1.32
CA ALA A 142 7.42 25.57 2.23
C ALA A 142 8.06 24.19 2.10
N ALA A 143 7.24 23.13 2.02
CA ALA A 143 7.71 21.77 1.79
C ALA A 143 8.43 21.64 0.43
N ASP A 144 7.86 22.22 -0.63
CA ASP A 144 8.46 22.24 -1.98
C ASP A 144 9.80 22.98 -2.01
N ALA A 145 9.94 24.05 -1.21
CA ALA A 145 11.20 24.77 -1.00
C ALA A 145 12.18 24.06 -0.03
N GLY A 146 11.87 22.83 0.41
CA GLY A 146 12.73 22.03 1.28
C GLY A 146 12.68 22.39 2.76
N ARG A 147 11.72 23.22 3.21
CA ARG A 147 11.56 23.63 4.61
C ARG A 147 10.79 22.58 5.42
N TRP A 148 11.40 21.40 5.60
CA TRP A 148 10.83 20.26 6.32
C TRP A 148 10.71 20.46 7.84
N VAL A 149 11.22 21.56 8.39
CA VAL A 149 10.99 21.94 9.79
C VAL A 149 9.56 22.44 9.98
N ASP A 150 9.05 23.22 9.01
CA ASP A 150 7.70 23.80 9.05
C ASP A 150 6.62 22.76 8.74
N PHE A 151 6.95 21.81 7.86
CA PHE A 151 6.08 20.71 7.47
C PHE A 151 6.89 19.39 7.45
N PRO A 152 7.03 18.71 8.60
CA PRO A 152 7.81 17.47 8.72
C PRO A 152 7.36 16.39 7.74
N ARG A 153 8.31 15.64 7.18
CA ARG A 153 8.05 14.62 6.14
C ARG A 153 7.06 13.54 6.58
N ASP A 154 7.12 13.09 7.83
CA ASP A 154 6.19 12.07 8.33
C ASP A 154 4.76 12.62 8.52
N VAL A 155 4.62 13.92 8.82
CA VAL A 155 3.33 14.63 8.78
C VAL A 155 2.87 14.86 7.34
N TYR A 156 3.78 15.20 6.42
CA TYR A 156 3.49 15.35 4.99
C TYR A 156 2.94 14.06 4.38
N ASN A 157 3.54 12.92 4.71
CA ASN A 157 3.06 11.60 4.35
C ASN A 157 1.66 11.30 4.92
N ALA A 158 1.44 11.64 6.19
CA ALA A 158 0.13 11.45 6.83
C ALA A 158 -0.95 12.36 6.19
N PHE A 159 -0.59 13.59 5.82
CA PHE A 159 -1.45 14.49 5.08
C PHE A 159 -1.75 13.98 3.67
N TYR A 160 -0.77 13.41 2.96
CA TYR A 160 -0.99 12.76 1.67
C TYR A 160 -2.05 11.67 1.73
N CYS A 161 -1.94 10.79 2.73
CA CYS A 161 -2.94 9.75 3.00
C CYS A 161 -4.32 10.34 3.29
N CYS A 162 -4.40 11.37 4.14
CA CYS A 162 -5.66 12.02 4.50
C CYS A 162 -6.37 12.63 3.28
N VAL A 163 -5.62 13.32 2.41
CA VAL A 163 -6.18 13.88 1.17
C VAL A 163 -6.62 12.77 0.22
N ALA A 164 -5.82 11.71 0.05
CA ALA A 164 -6.18 10.55 -0.77
C ALA A 164 -7.49 9.89 -0.29
N SER A 165 -7.59 9.58 1.01
CA SER A 165 -8.78 9.01 1.63
C SER A 165 -10.00 9.93 1.51
N SER A 166 -9.81 11.24 1.69
CA SER A 166 -10.87 12.24 1.54
C SER A 166 -11.39 12.32 0.10
N ARG A 167 -10.51 12.21 -0.90
CA ARG A 167 -10.90 12.18 -2.32
C ARG A 167 -11.69 10.93 -2.67
N HIS A 168 -11.29 9.76 -2.17
CA HIS A 168 -12.06 8.52 -2.34
C HIS A 168 -13.41 8.57 -1.62
N ALA A 169 -13.44 9.10 -0.40
CA ALA A 169 -14.69 9.31 0.35
C ALA A 169 -15.63 10.26 -0.40
N TYR A 170 -15.14 11.39 -0.89
CA TYR A 170 -15.95 12.33 -1.67
C TYR A 170 -16.43 11.73 -2.99
N ARG A 171 -15.55 11.01 -3.70
CA ARG A 171 -15.90 10.32 -4.94
C ARG A 171 -17.01 9.31 -4.71
N TRP A 172 -16.80 8.37 -3.81
CA TRP A 172 -17.75 7.26 -3.68
C TRP A 172 -18.97 7.64 -2.87
N ALA A 173 -18.78 8.46 -1.84
CA ALA A 173 -19.82 9.02 -0.96
C ALA A 173 -20.70 8.00 -0.23
N THR A 174 -20.51 6.71 -0.49
CA THR A 174 -21.18 5.58 0.15
C THR A 174 -20.31 4.33 0.03
N ILE A 175 -20.49 3.41 0.97
CA ILE A 175 -19.90 2.08 0.98
C ILE A 175 -21.02 1.08 1.27
N PRO A 176 -21.27 0.10 0.40
CA PRO A 176 -20.50 -0.24 -0.79
C PRO A 176 -20.58 0.81 -1.89
N VAL A 177 -19.59 0.79 -2.78
CA VAL A 177 -19.64 1.56 -4.03
C VAL A 177 -20.84 1.09 -4.83
N VAL A 178 -21.63 2.03 -5.37
CA VAL A 178 -22.87 1.76 -6.10
C VAL A 178 -22.77 2.10 -7.59
N LYS A 179 -23.64 1.48 -8.39
CA LYS A 179 -23.69 1.63 -9.86
C LYS A 179 -23.68 3.08 -10.33
N VAL A 180 -24.53 3.94 -9.76
CA VAL A 180 -24.63 5.35 -10.19
C VAL A 180 -23.32 6.13 -9.99
N ALA A 181 -22.56 5.84 -8.92
CA ALA A 181 -21.25 6.45 -8.69
C ALA A 181 -20.18 5.93 -9.66
N GLN A 182 -20.26 4.66 -10.06
CA GLN A 182 -19.32 4.08 -11.04
C GLN A 182 -19.51 4.63 -12.45
N LEU A 183 -20.70 5.10 -12.79
CA LEU A 183 -21.02 5.67 -14.10
C LEU A 183 -20.51 7.11 -14.26
N GLU A 184 -20.07 7.76 -13.18
CA GLU A 184 -19.47 9.09 -13.23
C GLU A 184 -18.09 9.05 -13.89
N LYS A 185 -17.99 9.65 -15.08
CA LYS A 185 -16.73 9.72 -15.83
C LYS A 185 -15.75 10.74 -15.24
N GLU A 186 -16.25 11.85 -14.71
CA GLU A 186 -15.47 12.95 -14.14
C GLU A 186 -16.02 13.30 -12.76
N ILE A 187 -15.12 13.60 -11.81
CA ILE A 187 -15.50 13.96 -10.43
C ILE A 187 -15.10 15.41 -10.15
N LYS A 188 -16.09 16.28 -9.94
CA LYS A 188 -15.87 17.68 -9.56
C LYS A 188 -15.52 17.77 -8.07
N LEU A 189 -14.23 17.65 -7.78
CA LEU A 189 -13.70 17.77 -6.43
C LEU A 189 -13.66 19.25 -5.97
N PRO A 190 -13.93 19.54 -4.68
CA PRO A 190 -13.74 20.88 -4.12
C PRO A 190 -12.28 21.33 -4.24
N ILE A 191 -12.06 22.64 -4.41
CA ILE A 191 -10.72 23.20 -4.62
C ILE A 191 -9.78 22.91 -3.45
N GLU A 192 -10.35 22.80 -2.25
CA GLU A 192 -9.67 22.45 -1.01
C GLU A 192 -9.07 21.03 -1.04
N LEU A 193 -9.59 20.12 -1.87
CA LEU A 193 -8.99 18.80 -2.13
C LEU A 193 -8.15 18.76 -3.42
N VAL A 194 -8.37 19.68 -4.36
CA VAL A 194 -7.64 19.74 -5.64
C VAL A 194 -6.25 20.34 -5.46
N GLU A 195 -6.15 21.53 -4.86
CA GLU A 195 -4.89 22.26 -4.68
C GLU A 195 -3.83 21.46 -3.89
N PRO A 196 -4.11 20.92 -2.68
CA PRO A 196 -3.12 20.12 -1.98
C PRO A 196 -2.73 18.87 -2.76
N TRP A 197 -3.71 18.22 -3.41
CA TRP A 197 -3.45 17.03 -4.20
C TRP A 197 -2.46 17.29 -5.33
N GLN A 198 -2.63 18.37 -6.09
CA GLN A 198 -1.69 18.71 -7.17
C GLN A 198 -0.26 18.93 -6.65
N SER A 199 -0.09 19.55 -5.48
CA SER A 199 1.24 19.67 -4.86
C SER A 199 1.82 18.32 -4.47
N LEU A 200 1.01 17.46 -3.88
CA LEU A 200 1.39 16.09 -3.50
C LEU A 200 1.78 15.26 -4.74
N GLN A 201 1.00 15.35 -5.83
CA GLN A 201 1.30 14.68 -7.10
C GLN A 201 2.64 15.13 -7.69
N ARG A 202 2.95 16.44 -7.65
CA ARG A 202 4.26 16.97 -8.08
C ARG A 202 5.40 16.44 -7.22
N HIS A 203 5.22 16.40 -5.90
CA HIS A 203 6.23 15.91 -4.97
C HIS A 203 6.59 14.43 -5.21
N PHE A 204 5.57 13.58 -5.30
CA PHE A 204 5.74 12.13 -5.47
C PHE A 204 5.89 11.71 -6.94
N GLY A 205 5.67 12.61 -7.90
CA GLY A 205 5.77 12.34 -9.33
C GLY A 205 4.74 11.34 -9.85
N CYS A 206 3.51 11.41 -9.32
CA CYS A 206 2.41 10.48 -9.59
C CYS A 206 1.13 11.30 -9.90
N PRO A 207 0.78 11.51 -11.18
CA PRO A 207 -0.30 12.40 -11.60
C PRO A 207 -1.70 11.78 -11.57
N SER A 208 -1.85 10.51 -11.17
CA SER A 208 -3.18 9.88 -11.04
C SER A 208 -4.06 10.60 -10.02
N ASP A 209 -5.32 10.83 -10.39
CA ASP A 209 -6.34 11.36 -9.47
C ASP A 209 -6.80 10.36 -8.42
N ALA A 210 -6.58 9.07 -8.66
CA ALA A 210 -6.88 7.96 -7.76
C ALA A 210 -5.87 7.79 -6.64
N GLY A 211 -4.68 8.37 -6.77
CA GLY A 211 -3.56 8.00 -5.93
C GLY A 211 -3.03 6.61 -6.27
N ASN A 212 -2.54 5.90 -5.27
CA ASN A 212 -1.82 4.63 -5.41
C ASN A 212 -1.75 3.87 -4.06
N VAL A 213 -1.26 2.63 -4.11
CA VAL A 213 -1.05 1.82 -2.89
C VAL A 213 -0.21 2.52 -1.82
N THR A 214 0.76 3.36 -2.19
CA THR A 214 1.55 4.08 -1.19
C THR A 214 0.64 5.00 -0.37
N CYS A 215 -0.09 5.92 -0.99
CA CYS A 215 -0.89 6.91 -0.23
C CYS A 215 -2.11 6.33 0.47
N ASN A 216 -2.85 5.40 -0.12
CA ASN A 216 -4.09 4.92 0.52
C ASN A 216 -3.88 3.68 1.40
N GLN A 217 -2.82 2.89 1.19
CA GLN A 217 -2.56 1.70 2.02
C GLN A 217 -1.36 1.91 2.93
N LEU A 218 -0.16 2.13 2.40
CA LEU A 218 1.06 2.13 3.20
C LEU A 218 1.10 3.31 4.18
N LEU A 219 0.72 4.51 3.72
CA LEU A 219 0.70 5.71 4.54
C LEU A 219 -0.47 5.76 5.53
N ASN A 220 -1.40 4.79 5.48
CA ASN A 220 -2.57 4.74 6.36
C ASN A 220 -2.31 4.04 7.70
N PHE A 221 -1.04 3.70 7.98
CA PHE A 221 -0.60 3.11 9.23
C PHE A 221 0.34 4.04 9.97
N ASP A 222 0.08 4.29 11.25
CA ASP A 222 1.00 5.04 12.12
C ASP A 222 2.21 4.19 12.56
N LYS A 223 3.13 4.81 13.32
CA LYS A 223 4.32 4.15 13.87
C LYS A 223 4.00 2.96 14.80
N ALA A 224 2.80 2.90 15.35
CA ALA A 224 2.33 1.78 16.18
C ALA A 224 1.70 0.64 15.34
N GLY A 225 1.54 0.84 14.03
CA GLY A 225 0.85 -0.09 13.13
C GLY A 225 -0.67 0.02 13.21
N THR A 226 -1.21 1.16 13.64
CA THR A 226 -2.65 1.40 13.70
C THR A 226 -3.16 1.89 12.35
N HIS A 227 -4.20 1.25 11.81
CA HIS A 227 -4.93 1.71 10.62
C HIS A 227 -5.80 2.93 10.95
N ILE A 228 -5.59 4.06 10.26
CA ILE A 228 -6.10 5.37 10.67
C ILE A 228 -7.41 5.76 9.97
N HIS A 229 -7.37 5.95 8.65
CA HIS A 229 -8.52 6.35 7.82
C HIS A 229 -9.34 5.12 7.47
N LYS A 230 -10.14 4.66 8.43
CA LYS A 230 -11.08 3.56 8.23
C LYS A 230 -12.26 4.00 7.39
N ILE A 231 -12.83 3.07 6.65
CA ILE A 231 -13.93 3.33 5.73
C ILE A 231 -15.24 2.72 6.24
N ASN A 232 -15.21 1.62 7.02
CA ASN A 232 -16.40 0.95 7.55
C ASN A 232 -16.74 1.32 9.01
N THR A 233 -16.43 2.54 9.46
CA THR A 233 -16.65 2.95 10.86
C THR A 233 -18.10 2.75 11.28
N GLY A 234 -18.34 2.08 12.41
CA GLY A 234 -19.68 1.79 12.93
C GLY A 234 -20.29 0.46 12.45
N MET A 235 -19.67 -0.21 11.48
CA MET A 235 -20.14 -1.52 10.99
C MET A 235 -19.82 -2.67 11.96
N ALA A 236 -20.42 -3.83 11.69
CA ALA A 236 -20.19 -5.05 12.44
C ALA A 236 -18.68 -5.38 12.60
N PRO A 237 -18.24 -5.95 13.74
CA PRO A 237 -16.83 -6.22 14.01
C PRO A 237 -16.09 -7.00 12.94
N GLN A 238 -16.78 -7.92 12.25
CA GLN A 238 -16.20 -8.72 11.16
C GLN A 238 -15.85 -7.88 9.92
N VAL A 239 -16.62 -6.83 9.63
CA VAL A 239 -16.33 -5.90 8.53
C VAL A 239 -15.11 -5.06 8.88
N LEU A 240 -15.11 -4.50 10.09
CA LEU A 240 -14.00 -3.69 10.61
C LEU A 240 -12.69 -4.48 10.67
N SER A 241 -12.72 -5.72 11.15
CA SER A 241 -11.53 -6.57 11.21
C SER A 241 -11.07 -7.01 9.83
N GLY A 242 -11.99 -7.30 8.91
CA GLY A 242 -11.68 -7.64 7.52
C GLY A 242 -11.01 -6.48 6.77
N GLU A 243 -11.50 -5.26 6.95
CA GLU A 243 -10.90 -4.05 6.38
C GLU A 243 -9.46 -3.85 6.87
N VAL A 244 -9.27 -3.88 8.19
CA VAL A 244 -7.93 -3.73 8.79
C VAL A 244 -7.00 -4.84 8.32
N ALA A 245 -7.47 -6.10 8.32
CA ALA A 245 -6.68 -7.23 7.86
C ALA A 245 -6.26 -7.11 6.39
N PHE A 246 -7.15 -6.63 5.52
CA PHE A 246 -6.84 -6.39 4.11
C PHE A 246 -5.74 -5.33 3.94
N SER A 247 -5.88 -4.16 4.56
CA SER A 247 -4.88 -3.09 4.50
C SER A 247 -3.54 -3.50 5.13
N GLN A 248 -3.60 -4.29 6.21
CA GLN A 248 -2.42 -4.79 6.92
C GLN A 248 -1.56 -5.71 6.04
N ILE A 249 -2.14 -6.44 5.08
CA ILE A 249 -1.38 -7.27 4.13
C ILE A 249 -0.35 -6.42 3.39
N PHE A 250 -0.78 -5.29 2.78
CA PHE A 250 0.11 -4.40 2.04
C PHE A 250 1.21 -3.83 2.94
N TYR A 251 0.82 -3.32 4.11
CA TYR A 251 1.76 -2.71 5.04
C TYR A 251 2.79 -3.71 5.56
N ASP A 252 2.38 -4.91 5.99
CA ASP A 252 3.30 -5.91 6.52
C ASP A 252 4.25 -6.48 5.46
N MET A 253 3.78 -6.66 4.22
CA MET A 253 4.65 -7.10 3.13
C MET A 253 5.78 -6.10 2.91
N GLU A 254 5.49 -4.81 2.76
CA GLU A 254 6.54 -3.79 2.60
C GLU A 254 7.41 -3.65 3.85
N ARG A 255 6.82 -3.79 5.05
CA ARG A 255 7.54 -3.80 6.34
C ARG A 255 8.58 -4.88 6.46
N LEU A 256 8.29 -6.06 5.89
CA LEU A 256 9.21 -7.18 5.88
C LEU A 256 10.20 -7.11 4.69
N SER A 257 9.96 -6.23 3.72
CA SER A 257 10.74 -6.16 2.47
C SER A 257 12.01 -5.31 2.55
N LEU A 258 12.16 -4.39 3.53
CA LEU A 258 13.38 -3.56 3.62
C LEU A 258 14.68 -4.40 3.68
N PRO A 259 14.77 -5.46 4.49
CA PRO A 259 15.91 -6.37 4.47
C PRO A 259 16.20 -7.03 3.10
N VAL A 260 15.16 -7.29 2.29
CA VAL A 260 15.29 -7.78 0.91
C VAL A 260 15.89 -6.70 0.01
N TYR A 261 15.39 -5.46 0.06
CA TYR A 261 15.93 -4.35 -0.74
C TYR A 261 17.41 -4.09 -0.41
N HIS A 262 17.76 -4.15 0.87
CA HIS A 262 19.15 -4.08 1.30
C HIS A 262 20.00 -5.16 0.64
N ASP A 263 19.57 -6.43 0.72
CA ASP A 263 20.37 -7.53 0.18
C ASP A 263 20.42 -7.52 -1.37
N MET A 264 19.42 -6.96 -2.05
CA MET A 264 19.51 -6.69 -3.50
C MET A 264 20.64 -5.72 -3.84
N VAL A 265 20.72 -4.59 -3.12
CA VAL A 265 21.77 -3.58 -3.30
C VAL A 265 23.15 -4.19 -3.08
N TYR A 266 23.32 -4.91 -1.97
CA TYR A 266 24.59 -5.55 -1.64
C TYR A 266 24.98 -6.66 -2.61
N ALA A 267 24.02 -7.47 -3.08
CA ALA A 267 24.27 -8.47 -4.12
C ALA A 267 24.78 -7.83 -5.41
N ILE A 268 24.16 -6.72 -5.84
CA ILE A 268 24.60 -5.96 -7.02
C ILE A 268 26.02 -5.42 -6.83
N ILE A 269 26.31 -4.79 -5.69
CA ILE A 269 27.63 -4.23 -5.43
C ILE A 269 28.71 -5.32 -5.41
N ALA A 270 28.47 -6.42 -4.69
CA ALA A 270 29.39 -7.56 -4.63
C ALA A 270 29.64 -8.14 -6.02
N MET A 271 28.58 -8.30 -6.83
CA MET A 271 28.68 -8.76 -8.20
C MET A 271 29.53 -7.82 -9.07
N ASN A 272 29.30 -6.51 -8.97
CA ASN A 272 30.06 -5.49 -9.71
C ASN A 272 31.55 -5.46 -9.32
N GLN A 273 31.89 -5.93 -8.12
CA GLN A 273 33.26 -6.05 -7.62
C GLN A 273 33.90 -7.41 -7.93
N GLY A 274 33.16 -8.35 -8.52
CA GLY A 274 33.62 -9.71 -8.76
C GLY A 274 33.66 -10.60 -7.52
N ASP A 275 33.04 -10.18 -6.41
CA ASP A 275 32.93 -10.98 -5.18
C ASP A 275 31.71 -11.90 -5.26
N THR A 276 31.87 -13.01 -5.96
CA THR A 276 30.82 -14.03 -6.17
C THR A 276 30.40 -14.69 -4.86
N ALA A 277 31.30 -14.84 -3.89
CA ALA A 277 31.00 -15.42 -2.59
C ALA A 277 30.08 -14.52 -1.75
N ALA A 278 30.37 -13.21 -1.64
CA ALA A 278 29.49 -12.28 -0.96
C ALA A 278 28.15 -12.14 -1.68
N CYS A 279 28.16 -12.09 -3.03
CA CYS A 279 26.94 -12.08 -3.83
C CYS A 279 26.06 -13.30 -3.54
N ALA A 280 26.64 -14.52 -3.52
CA ALA A 280 25.93 -15.75 -3.18
C ALA A 280 25.27 -15.66 -1.80
N GLY A 281 25.99 -15.14 -0.79
CA GLY A 281 25.45 -14.91 0.55
C GLY A 281 24.23 -13.98 0.56
N HIS A 282 24.28 -12.87 -0.19
CA HIS A 282 23.16 -11.93 -0.26
C HIS A 282 21.95 -12.49 -1.02
N VAL A 283 22.14 -13.18 -2.15
CA VAL A 283 21.03 -13.79 -2.91
C VAL A 283 20.39 -14.95 -2.14
N ALA A 284 21.19 -15.76 -1.42
CA ALA A 284 20.68 -16.78 -0.51
C ALA A 284 19.89 -16.15 0.65
N SER A 285 20.38 -15.03 1.20
CA SER A 285 19.67 -14.26 2.22
C SER A 285 18.30 -13.80 1.72
N ILE A 286 18.20 -13.22 0.51
CA ILE A 286 16.92 -12.83 -0.10
C ILE A 286 15.97 -14.03 -0.16
N THR A 287 16.47 -15.17 -0.64
CA THR A 287 15.70 -16.42 -0.75
C THR A 287 15.08 -16.84 0.58
N SER A 288 15.84 -16.76 1.67
CA SER A 288 15.38 -17.13 3.02
C SER A 288 14.31 -16.17 3.57
N GLN A 289 14.37 -14.90 3.17
CA GLN A 289 13.46 -13.85 3.66
C GLN A 289 12.13 -13.86 2.93
N MET A 290 12.13 -14.22 1.64
CA MET A 290 10.95 -14.14 0.77
C MET A 290 9.75 -14.92 1.31
N GLN A 291 9.94 -16.08 1.95
CA GLN A 291 8.86 -16.84 2.56
C GLN A 291 8.16 -16.04 3.68
N GLY A 292 8.93 -15.32 4.49
CA GLY A 292 8.40 -14.44 5.52
C GLY A 292 7.69 -13.22 4.92
N VAL A 293 8.22 -12.67 3.83
CA VAL A 293 7.68 -11.48 3.15
C VAL A 293 6.34 -11.76 2.49
N ILE A 294 6.15 -12.91 1.82
CA ILE A 294 4.86 -13.28 1.19
C ILE A 294 3.86 -13.87 2.20
N GLY A 295 4.32 -14.22 3.40
CA GLY A 295 3.53 -14.81 4.49
C GLY A 295 2.27 -14.03 4.85
N PRO A 296 2.30 -12.69 5.04
CA PRO A 296 1.11 -11.91 5.37
C PRO A 296 -0.05 -12.13 4.39
N TYR A 297 0.21 -12.16 3.09
CA TYR A 297 -0.82 -12.48 2.09
C TYR A 297 -1.32 -13.92 2.24
N MET A 298 -0.40 -14.88 2.35
CA MET A 298 -0.75 -16.29 2.42
C MET A 298 -1.62 -16.62 3.64
N ILE A 299 -1.34 -15.98 4.78
CA ILE A 299 -2.02 -16.18 6.06
C ILE A 299 -3.34 -15.41 6.13
N ASN A 300 -3.40 -14.17 5.64
CA ASN A 300 -4.55 -13.31 5.91
C ASN A 300 -5.59 -13.31 4.78
N MET A 301 -5.21 -13.57 3.52
CA MET A 301 -6.15 -13.53 2.39
C MET A 301 -6.93 -14.85 2.26
N HIS A 302 -7.83 -15.12 3.21
CA HIS A 302 -8.79 -16.22 3.16
C HIS A 302 -10.05 -15.93 3.98
N ASP A 303 -11.13 -16.68 3.70
CA ASP A 303 -12.48 -16.38 4.17
C ASP A 303 -12.64 -16.22 5.69
N LYS A 304 -11.92 -17.03 6.48
CA LYS A 304 -11.97 -16.94 7.96
C LYS A 304 -11.36 -15.65 8.54
N ILE A 305 -10.56 -14.90 7.78
CA ILE A 305 -9.94 -13.63 8.24
C ILE A 305 -10.55 -12.46 7.49
N ILE A 306 -10.64 -12.57 6.17
CA ILE A 306 -11.29 -11.59 5.30
C ILE A 306 -12.44 -12.33 4.62
N ALA A 307 -13.66 -12.16 5.10
CA ALA A 307 -14.82 -12.84 4.52
C ALA A 307 -15.01 -12.43 3.06
N GLN A 308 -15.19 -13.41 2.19
CA GLN A 308 -15.38 -13.20 0.75
C GLN A 308 -16.64 -12.35 0.50
N SER A 309 -17.72 -12.64 1.23
CA SER A 309 -18.99 -11.90 1.17
C SER A 309 -18.88 -10.42 1.56
N ILE A 310 -17.88 -10.06 2.37
CA ILE A 310 -17.67 -8.69 2.83
C ILE A 310 -16.71 -7.94 1.91
N TRP A 311 -15.63 -8.61 1.49
CA TRP A 311 -14.50 -7.95 0.84
C TRP A 311 -14.90 -7.18 -0.42
N MET A 312 -15.71 -7.79 -1.28
CA MET A 312 -16.08 -7.18 -2.55
C MET A 312 -16.92 -5.92 -2.36
N SER A 313 -17.97 -6.05 -1.55
CA SER A 313 -18.96 -5.00 -1.31
C SER A 313 -18.34 -3.88 -0.46
N LYS A 314 -17.78 -4.22 0.70
CA LYS A 314 -17.44 -3.25 1.77
C LYS A 314 -15.98 -2.79 1.80
N ILE A 315 -15.07 -3.46 1.08
CA ILE A 315 -13.62 -3.16 1.19
C ILE A 315 -13.03 -2.77 -0.17
N GLN A 316 -13.04 -3.68 -1.14
CA GLN A 316 -12.33 -3.52 -2.41
C GLN A 316 -12.83 -2.30 -3.20
N GLY A 317 -14.15 -2.11 -3.27
CA GLY A 317 -14.77 -1.09 -4.13
C GLY A 317 -14.26 0.32 -3.85
N PHE A 318 -14.03 0.66 -2.57
CA PHE A 318 -13.58 1.99 -2.18
C PHE A 318 -12.23 2.37 -2.81
N PHE A 319 -11.35 1.41 -3.03
CA PHE A 319 -10.02 1.64 -3.62
C PHE A 319 -10.03 1.68 -5.15
N ALA A 320 -11.17 1.48 -5.79
CA ALA A 320 -11.29 1.75 -7.22
C ALA A 320 -11.29 3.25 -7.48
N TRP A 321 -11.01 3.62 -8.73
CA TRP A 321 -11.27 4.95 -9.26
C TRP A 321 -12.15 4.81 -10.50
N ASN A 322 -11.63 4.69 -11.73
CA ASN A 322 -12.48 4.59 -12.95
C ASN A 322 -13.17 5.94 -13.30
N ALA A 323 -12.56 7.06 -12.91
CA ALA A 323 -12.89 8.38 -13.46
C ALA A 323 -11.62 8.96 -14.11
N GLY A 324 -11.82 9.96 -14.95
CA GLY A 324 -10.77 10.60 -15.70
C GLY A 324 -11.09 12.05 -15.98
N LYS A 325 -10.30 12.61 -16.88
CA LYS A 325 -10.49 13.94 -17.44
C LYS A 325 -10.12 13.92 -18.91
N GLN A 326 -10.67 14.85 -19.66
CA GLN A 326 -10.22 15.08 -21.02
C GLN A 326 -8.82 15.70 -20.98
N ASN A 327 -7.88 15.09 -21.70
CA ASN A 327 -6.55 15.66 -21.88
C ASN A 327 -6.67 16.82 -22.88
N THR A 328 -6.36 18.03 -22.44
CA THR A 328 -6.48 19.25 -23.26
C THR A 328 -5.45 19.33 -24.38
N GLU A 329 -4.35 18.58 -24.31
CA GLU A 329 -3.29 18.56 -25.33
C GLU A 329 -3.55 17.50 -26.41
N THR A 330 -4.08 16.34 -26.04
CA THR A 330 -4.32 15.22 -26.98
C THR A 330 -5.77 15.05 -27.41
N ASP A 331 -6.70 15.76 -26.75
CA ASP A 331 -8.16 15.58 -26.88
C ASP A 331 -8.66 14.17 -26.52
N GLU A 332 -7.80 13.34 -25.92
CA GLU A 332 -8.13 11.98 -25.50
C GLU A 332 -8.65 11.94 -24.06
N TRP A 333 -9.51 10.97 -23.77
CA TRP A 333 -9.98 10.75 -22.42
C TRP A 333 -8.92 10.01 -21.59
N GLU A 334 -8.24 10.73 -20.69
CA GLU A 334 -7.30 10.11 -19.76
C GLU A 334 -8.05 9.57 -18.55
N LYS A 335 -8.05 8.25 -18.43
CA LYS A 335 -8.71 7.53 -17.36
C LYS A 335 -7.70 7.08 -16.32
N TYR A 336 -8.03 7.28 -15.04
CA TYR A 336 -7.21 6.78 -13.95
C TYR A 336 -7.83 5.52 -13.33
N ASP A 337 -7.06 4.44 -13.33
CA ASP A 337 -7.39 3.24 -12.58
C ASP A 337 -7.17 3.45 -11.07
N GLY A 338 -7.81 2.61 -10.27
CA GLY A 338 -7.63 2.63 -8.83
C GLY A 338 -6.40 1.84 -8.38
N LEU A 339 -6.43 1.37 -7.14
CA LEU A 339 -5.27 0.76 -6.51
C LEU A 339 -5.15 -0.72 -6.84
N SER A 340 -3.91 -1.19 -6.95
CA SER A 340 -3.63 -2.60 -7.23
C SER A 340 -2.33 -3.06 -6.58
N GLY A 341 -2.26 -4.34 -6.22
CA GLY A 341 -1.05 -4.95 -5.68
C GLY A 341 0.14 -4.89 -6.64
N ASN A 342 -0.08 -4.66 -7.94
CA ASN A 342 1.00 -4.42 -8.91
C ASN A 342 1.74 -3.08 -8.70
N GLN A 343 1.18 -2.16 -7.93
CA GLN A 343 1.81 -0.89 -7.55
C GLN A 343 2.77 -1.04 -6.36
N MET A 344 2.83 -2.21 -5.72
CA MET A 344 3.74 -2.47 -4.60
C MET A 344 5.20 -2.47 -5.05
N LEU A 345 6.08 -1.82 -4.27
CA LEU A 345 7.50 -1.76 -4.57
C LEU A 345 8.13 -3.15 -4.56
N LEU A 346 7.74 -4.02 -3.63
CA LEU A 346 8.31 -5.36 -3.49
C LEU A 346 8.30 -6.12 -4.82
N PHE A 347 7.14 -6.23 -5.46
CA PHE A 347 7.03 -7.02 -6.68
C PHE A 347 7.75 -6.37 -7.86
N GLN A 348 7.71 -5.04 -7.96
CA GLN A 348 8.42 -4.31 -9.01
C GLN A 348 9.94 -4.43 -8.86
N ALA A 349 10.45 -4.29 -7.64
CA ALA A 349 11.88 -4.43 -7.32
C ALA A 349 12.37 -5.87 -7.53
N MET A 350 11.59 -6.88 -7.11
CA MET A 350 11.91 -8.28 -7.35
C MET A 350 11.98 -8.59 -8.85
N ASP A 351 11.00 -8.15 -9.63
CA ASP A 351 10.98 -8.39 -11.07
C ASP A 351 12.16 -7.71 -11.76
N ALA A 352 12.45 -6.45 -11.40
CA ALA A 352 13.60 -5.73 -11.90
C ALA A 352 14.92 -6.44 -11.57
N PHE A 353 15.13 -6.86 -10.33
CA PHE A 353 16.33 -7.54 -9.86
C PHE A 353 16.55 -8.91 -10.54
N LEU A 354 15.46 -9.62 -10.86
CA LEU A 354 15.49 -10.91 -11.55
C LEU A 354 15.62 -10.79 -13.07
N GLY A 355 15.63 -9.57 -13.61
CA GLY A 355 15.63 -9.33 -15.05
C GLY A 355 14.33 -9.75 -15.72
N ILE A 356 13.22 -9.74 -14.98
CA ILE A 356 11.87 -9.99 -15.49
C ILE A 356 11.29 -8.67 -16.01
N GLU A 357 10.57 -8.74 -17.13
CA GLU A 357 9.88 -7.58 -17.69
C GLU A 357 8.89 -6.98 -16.69
N GLN A 358 8.79 -5.66 -16.68
CA GLN A 358 7.88 -4.95 -15.80
C GLN A 358 6.42 -5.33 -16.07
N TYR A 359 5.62 -5.32 -15.00
CA TYR A 359 4.21 -5.67 -15.04
C TYR A 359 3.38 -4.59 -15.75
N LEU A 360 3.58 -3.34 -15.32
CA LEU A 360 2.85 -2.17 -15.76
C LEU A 360 3.56 -1.58 -16.98
N SER A 361 2.80 -1.08 -17.95
CA SER A 361 3.36 -0.25 -19.02
C SER A 361 4.03 0.98 -18.43
N ASP A 362 4.94 1.60 -19.19
CA ASP A 362 5.62 2.82 -18.76
C ASP A 362 4.63 3.91 -18.37
N ARG A 363 3.53 4.05 -19.14
CA ARG A 363 2.49 5.01 -18.84
C ARG A 363 1.77 4.69 -17.52
N GLU A 364 1.40 3.44 -17.29
CA GLU A 364 0.72 3.06 -16.03
C GLU A 364 1.64 3.24 -14.81
N LEU A 365 2.94 2.95 -14.95
CA LEU A 365 3.93 3.25 -13.92
C LEU A 365 3.99 4.75 -13.63
N GLU A 366 4.12 5.57 -14.67
CA GLU A 366 4.13 7.02 -14.55
C GLU A 366 2.90 7.54 -13.80
N LEU A 367 1.73 7.02 -14.14
CA LEU A 367 0.46 7.43 -13.56
C LEU A 367 0.31 6.99 -12.10
N SER A 368 0.76 5.80 -11.73
CA SER A 368 0.29 5.10 -10.51
C SER A 368 1.37 4.62 -9.53
N VAL A 369 2.66 4.80 -9.81
CA VAL A 369 3.76 4.39 -8.91
C VAL A 369 4.66 5.60 -8.60
N PRO A 370 4.97 5.95 -7.35
CA PRO A 370 5.82 7.12 -7.04
C PRO A 370 7.18 7.12 -7.75
N ARG A 371 7.65 8.29 -8.17
CA ARG A 371 8.86 8.46 -8.99
C ARG A 371 10.09 7.75 -8.41
N ARG A 372 10.38 7.91 -7.11
CA ARG A 372 11.56 7.30 -6.49
C ARG A 372 11.50 5.77 -6.45
N GLN A 373 10.30 5.20 -6.39
CA GLN A 373 10.10 3.76 -6.50
C GLN A 373 10.43 3.30 -7.93
N ARG A 374 9.96 4.03 -8.94
CA ARG A 374 10.28 3.75 -10.36
C ARG A 374 11.78 3.85 -10.63
N GLU A 375 12.42 4.94 -10.18
CA GLU A 375 13.86 5.18 -10.35
C GLU A 375 14.69 4.03 -9.76
N LEU A 376 14.36 3.60 -8.54
CA LEU A 376 14.99 2.44 -7.91
C LEU A 376 14.81 1.16 -8.75
N CYS A 377 13.59 0.87 -9.19
CA CYS A 377 13.31 -0.31 -10.02
C CYS A 377 14.05 -0.26 -11.37
N HIS A 378 14.15 0.89 -12.00
CA HIS A 378 14.94 1.05 -13.23
C HIS A 378 16.43 0.78 -12.98
N ALA A 379 16.99 1.27 -11.88
CA ALA A 379 18.38 0.99 -11.52
C ALA A 379 18.61 -0.50 -11.20
N LEU A 380 17.73 -1.13 -10.42
CA LEU A 380 17.78 -2.57 -10.17
C LEU A 380 17.76 -3.39 -11.47
N ARG A 381 16.94 -2.99 -12.45
CA ARG A 381 16.88 -3.65 -13.75
C ARG A 381 18.16 -3.49 -14.55
N ARG A 382 18.73 -2.28 -14.59
CA ARG A 382 20.02 -2.02 -15.27
C ARG A 382 21.15 -2.88 -14.70
N HIS A 383 21.13 -3.11 -13.39
CA HIS A 383 22.13 -3.92 -12.67
C HIS A 383 21.72 -5.38 -12.49
N SER A 384 20.63 -5.84 -13.11
CA SER A 384 20.25 -7.26 -13.05
C SER A 384 21.32 -8.11 -13.73
N PHE A 385 21.96 -8.99 -12.96
CA PHE A 385 23.08 -9.81 -13.43
C PHE A 385 22.71 -11.28 -13.67
N ARG A 386 21.48 -11.71 -13.35
CA ARG A 386 21.05 -13.12 -13.47
C ARG A 386 21.33 -13.71 -14.86
N GLY A 387 21.02 -12.96 -15.92
CA GLY A 387 21.21 -13.42 -17.31
C GLY A 387 22.68 -13.56 -17.71
N SER A 388 23.59 -12.85 -17.04
CA SER A 388 25.03 -12.86 -17.32
C SER A 388 25.75 -14.04 -16.66
N LEU A 389 25.19 -14.62 -15.59
CA LEU A 389 25.81 -15.70 -14.81
C LEU A 389 26.11 -16.95 -15.64
N TYR A 390 25.27 -17.29 -16.63
CA TYR A 390 25.48 -18.44 -17.51
C TYR A 390 26.71 -18.32 -18.42
N LYS A 391 27.28 -17.12 -18.52
CA LYS A 391 28.48 -16.83 -19.33
C LYS A 391 29.74 -16.71 -18.49
N MET A 392 29.61 -16.78 -17.16
CA MET A 392 30.74 -16.68 -16.25
C MET A 392 31.41 -18.05 -16.07
N GLU A 393 32.69 -18.01 -15.71
CA GLU A 393 33.40 -19.21 -15.28
C GLU A 393 32.77 -19.74 -13.99
N ASP A 394 32.55 -21.06 -13.93
CA ASP A 394 31.92 -21.68 -12.78
C ASP A 394 32.95 -21.84 -11.66
N ASP A 395 32.83 -20.99 -10.63
CA ASP A 395 33.65 -21.02 -9.41
C ASP A 395 32.91 -21.66 -8.22
N GLY A 396 31.78 -22.34 -8.46
CA GLY A 396 30.91 -22.92 -7.44
C GLY A 396 29.96 -21.90 -6.80
N TYR A 397 30.39 -20.66 -6.57
CA TYR A 397 29.51 -19.60 -6.05
C TYR A 397 28.53 -19.12 -7.11
N VAL A 398 28.94 -19.06 -8.39
CA VAL A 398 28.03 -18.79 -9.52
C VAL A 398 26.86 -19.79 -9.53
N ALA A 399 27.14 -21.08 -9.34
CA ALA A 399 26.11 -22.11 -9.26
C ALA A 399 25.16 -21.91 -8.04
N GLU A 400 25.69 -21.48 -6.89
CA GLU A 400 24.88 -21.16 -5.70
C GLU A 400 23.98 -19.93 -5.90
N ILE A 401 24.48 -18.89 -6.58
CA ILE A 401 23.69 -17.70 -6.95
C ILE A 401 22.53 -18.11 -7.86
N LEU A 402 22.81 -18.89 -8.92
CA LEU A 402 21.80 -19.39 -9.85
C LEU A 402 20.72 -20.22 -9.14
N ARG A 403 21.13 -21.13 -8.24
CA ARG A 403 20.20 -21.93 -7.44
C ARG A 403 19.32 -21.06 -6.55
N SER A 404 19.89 -20.02 -5.93
CA SER A 404 19.14 -19.09 -5.08
C SER A 404 18.14 -18.27 -5.90
N PHE A 405 18.53 -17.81 -7.09
CA PHE A 405 17.60 -17.16 -8.02
C PHE A 405 16.44 -18.06 -8.45
N ASP A 406 16.70 -19.32 -8.78
CA ASP A 406 15.66 -20.31 -9.10
C ASP A 406 14.68 -20.50 -7.92
N MET A 407 15.19 -20.56 -6.69
CA MET A 407 14.34 -20.64 -5.50
C MET A 407 13.48 -19.38 -5.30
N ILE A 408 14.01 -18.19 -5.57
CA ILE A 408 13.25 -16.94 -5.54
C ILE A 408 12.14 -16.97 -6.60
N LEU A 409 12.46 -17.36 -7.83
CA LEU A 409 11.50 -17.49 -8.94
C LEU A 409 10.36 -18.46 -8.58
N LYS A 410 10.69 -19.61 -8.00
CA LYS A 410 9.69 -20.59 -7.50
C LYS A 410 8.77 -20.00 -6.43
N GLN A 411 9.30 -19.22 -5.50
CA GLN A 411 8.50 -18.55 -4.47
C GLN A 411 7.57 -17.48 -5.07
N LEU A 412 8.06 -16.67 -6.02
CA LEU A 412 7.23 -15.69 -6.74
C LEU A 412 6.15 -16.37 -7.56
N ARG A 413 6.47 -17.48 -8.24
CA ARG A 413 5.51 -18.28 -8.98
C ARG A 413 4.41 -18.83 -8.08
N LEU A 414 4.77 -19.37 -6.92
CA LEU A 414 3.81 -19.84 -5.91
C LEU A 414 2.91 -18.70 -5.44
N PHE A 415 3.49 -17.53 -5.14
CA PHE A 415 2.71 -16.34 -4.79
C PHE A 415 1.73 -15.94 -5.89
N ARG A 416 2.19 -15.83 -7.14
CA ARG A 416 1.35 -15.44 -8.29
C ARG A 416 0.22 -16.44 -8.52
N ALA A 417 0.49 -17.74 -8.39
CA ALA A 417 -0.52 -18.79 -8.52
C ALA A 417 -1.57 -18.70 -7.41
N ALA A 418 -1.15 -18.54 -6.15
CA ALA A 418 -2.05 -18.34 -5.03
C ALA A 418 -2.85 -17.04 -5.16
N HIS A 419 -2.21 -15.97 -5.62
CA HIS A 419 -2.84 -14.69 -5.87
C HIS A 419 -3.94 -14.79 -6.92
N ARG A 420 -3.65 -15.44 -8.06
CA ARG A 420 -4.62 -15.70 -9.13
C ARG A 420 -5.85 -16.46 -8.61
N THR A 421 -5.61 -17.60 -7.96
CA THR A 421 -6.71 -18.45 -7.47
C THR A 421 -7.58 -17.71 -6.45
N ARG A 422 -6.96 -17.04 -5.47
CA ARG A 422 -7.71 -16.31 -4.44
C ARG A 422 -8.42 -15.10 -5.01
N SER A 423 -7.76 -14.30 -5.84
CA SER A 423 -8.36 -13.12 -6.48
C SER A 423 -9.62 -13.50 -7.24
N LYS A 424 -9.61 -14.59 -8.01
CA LYS A 424 -10.80 -15.09 -8.70
C LYS A 424 -11.95 -15.38 -7.73
N VAL A 425 -11.69 -16.12 -6.65
CA VAL A 425 -12.72 -16.48 -5.64
C VAL A 425 -13.35 -15.25 -4.98
N TYR A 426 -12.52 -14.27 -4.61
CA TYR A 426 -13.00 -13.02 -4.02
C TYR A 426 -13.71 -12.14 -5.06
N LEU A 427 -13.21 -12.13 -6.30
CA LEU A 427 -13.77 -11.33 -7.38
C LEU A 427 -15.14 -11.86 -7.85
N SER A 428 -15.39 -13.17 -7.74
CA SER A 428 -16.64 -13.79 -8.16
C SER A 428 -17.81 -13.62 -7.17
N GLN A 429 -17.62 -12.92 -6.05
CA GLN A 429 -18.68 -12.73 -5.06
C GLN A 429 -19.77 -11.78 -5.60
N PRO A 430 -21.06 -12.08 -5.40
CA PRO A 430 -22.14 -11.19 -5.80
C PRO A 430 -22.04 -9.82 -5.13
N ALA A 431 -22.23 -8.76 -5.92
CA ALA A 431 -22.31 -7.37 -5.45
C ALA A 431 -23.38 -6.63 -6.28
N PRO A 432 -24.69 -6.92 -6.03
CA PRO A 432 -25.79 -6.43 -6.86
C PRO A 432 -25.94 -4.90 -6.86
N GLU A 433 -25.36 -4.21 -5.89
CA GLU A 433 -25.37 -2.76 -5.77
C GLU A 433 -24.54 -2.04 -6.86
N ARG A 434 -23.69 -2.77 -7.59
CA ARG A 434 -22.66 -2.20 -8.46
C ARG A 434 -22.41 -3.00 -9.74
N LEU A 435 -21.79 -2.34 -10.70
CA LEU A 435 -21.25 -2.97 -11.90
C LEU A 435 -19.98 -3.77 -11.56
N PRO A 436 -19.67 -4.85 -12.31
CA PRO A 436 -18.40 -5.55 -12.21
C PRO A 436 -17.23 -4.57 -12.26
N MET A 437 -16.31 -4.68 -11.31
CA MET A 437 -15.17 -3.78 -11.19
C MET A 437 -14.08 -4.42 -10.34
N THR A 438 -12.83 -4.13 -10.70
CA THR A 438 -11.66 -4.42 -9.86
C THR A 438 -11.04 -3.09 -9.42
N ALA A 439 -10.24 -3.08 -8.36
CA ALA A 439 -9.66 -1.83 -7.87
C ALA A 439 -8.64 -1.30 -8.90
N GLY A 440 -7.83 -2.20 -9.45
CA GLY A 440 -6.68 -1.90 -10.30
C GLY A 440 -6.95 -1.71 -11.77
N MET A 441 -8.07 -2.22 -12.27
CA MET A 441 -8.42 -2.09 -13.68
C MET A 441 -9.92 -1.88 -13.81
N SER A 442 -10.23 -0.82 -14.52
CA SER A 442 -11.58 -0.37 -14.77
C SER A 442 -12.26 -1.22 -15.85
N LEU A 443 -12.66 -2.43 -15.48
CA LEU A 443 -13.35 -3.36 -16.37
C LEU A 443 -14.86 -3.09 -16.33
N LEU A 444 -15.33 -2.11 -17.13
CA LEU A 444 -16.76 -1.89 -17.36
C LEU A 444 -17.30 -2.87 -18.42
N LYS A 445 -16.91 -4.15 -18.36
CA LYS A 445 -17.44 -5.16 -19.28
C LYS A 445 -18.85 -5.60 -18.84
N PRO A 446 -19.69 -6.09 -19.77
CA PRO A 446 -21.07 -6.51 -19.47
C PRO A 446 -21.17 -7.62 -18.42
N SER A 447 -20.12 -8.45 -18.28
CA SER A 447 -20.08 -9.58 -17.34
C SER A 447 -18.79 -9.63 -16.51
N ILE A 448 -18.91 -10.21 -15.32
CA ILE A 448 -17.76 -10.45 -14.43
C ILE A 448 -16.84 -11.54 -14.98
N ASP A 449 -17.38 -12.50 -15.74
CA ASP A 449 -16.61 -13.58 -16.35
C ASP A 449 -15.65 -13.06 -17.43
N GLU A 450 -16.10 -12.15 -18.30
CA GLU A 450 -15.22 -11.50 -19.29
C GLU A 450 -14.18 -10.56 -18.64
N SER A 451 -14.50 -10.03 -17.47
CA SER A 451 -13.59 -9.21 -16.66
C SER A 451 -12.52 -10.07 -16.00
N ILE A 452 -12.93 -11.24 -15.47
CA ILE A 452 -12.04 -12.23 -14.87
C ILE A 452 -11.15 -12.86 -15.95
N GLU A 453 -11.64 -13.12 -17.16
CA GLU A 453 -10.86 -13.71 -18.25
C GLU A 453 -9.65 -12.83 -18.62
N PHE A 454 -9.85 -11.51 -18.74
CA PHE A 454 -8.74 -10.59 -19.00
C PHE A 454 -7.68 -10.64 -17.89
N LEU A 455 -8.12 -10.57 -16.62
CA LEU A 455 -7.24 -10.72 -15.47
C LEU A 455 -6.54 -12.08 -15.45
N ASP A 456 -7.22 -13.14 -15.87
CA ASP A 456 -6.73 -14.49 -15.88
C ASP A 456 -5.62 -14.67 -16.91
N VAL A 457 -5.84 -14.24 -18.16
CA VAL A 457 -4.84 -14.21 -19.24
C VAL A 457 -3.63 -13.41 -18.80
N PHE A 458 -3.87 -12.23 -18.23
CA PHE A 458 -2.82 -11.38 -17.68
C PHE A 458 -1.97 -12.12 -16.63
N MET A 459 -2.62 -12.79 -15.66
CA MET A 459 -1.91 -13.52 -14.58
C MET A 459 -1.22 -14.78 -15.08
N VAL A 460 -1.75 -15.45 -16.10
CA VAL A 460 -1.11 -16.60 -16.77
C VAL A 460 0.18 -16.17 -17.46
N ARG A 461 0.18 -15.02 -18.16
CA ARG A 461 1.40 -14.46 -18.74
C ARG A 461 2.48 -14.25 -17.66
N ARG A 462 2.12 -13.64 -16.54
CA ARG A 462 3.05 -13.42 -15.41
C ARG A 462 3.56 -14.71 -14.77
N LEU A 463 2.76 -15.79 -14.79
CA LEU A 463 3.24 -17.10 -14.35
C LEU A 463 4.27 -17.68 -15.33
N GLY A 464 4.09 -17.46 -16.63
CA GLY A 464 5.02 -17.88 -17.68
C GLY A 464 6.40 -17.24 -17.58
N GLU A 465 6.48 -15.99 -17.15
CA GLU A 465 7.77 -15.27 -16.98
C GLU A 465 8.56 -15.71 -15.73
N THR A 466 7.98 -16.58 -14.91
CA THR A 466 8.64 -17.21 -13.74
C THR A 466 8.98 -18.68 -14.00
N ILE A 467 9.04 -19.08 -15.28
CA ILE A 467 9.45 -20.42 -15.73
C ILE A 467 10.93 -20.43 -16.04
#